data_AF-A0A182JH65-F1
#
_entry.id   AF-A0A182JH65-F1
#
_cell.length_a   1.000
_cell.length_b   1.000
_cell.length_c   1.000
_cell.angle_alpha   90.00
_cell.angle_beta   90.00
_cell.angle_gamma   90.00
#
_symmetry.space_group_name_H-M   'P 1'
#
loop_
_entity.id
_entity.type
_entity.pdbx_description
1 polymer ?
#
loop_
_entity_poly.entity_id
_entity_poly.type
_entity_poly.pdbx_seq_one_letter_code
_entity_poly.pdbx_strand_id
1 'polypeptide(L)'
;MIGIVPFYGKQRIVTWYRKIAHVPPASRTLVSHHCYTRSVRSAHQLLKAVAHSLTTSFNNFTRAGSGYRRLEFYWGKQLGTYSETMRREEFNIDTVANPTEGTENDRQKLTNGFPRWKIDCVLSKLCIGLLIVVVLAIIFICVAFIISYENEEQLVATIELHTENLPPEQAIWFESNLAELRNAFRVSKNNRRAKNVALFVALDSEETGNAHHSPIWESFPHLALLRASQDRRAAFNPTALFCGIETRAGTLGLDSSVEPWGTCLSSEGHKAHEAASIVEWAQTVGRRTAVVTNGEIVHPFLAALYAHTPNESWTHTAPDSSRCDSIQTQLLVGDTGKHLNVVAGTLDCASPSCRELFHTAWEKQKMEDDLPYKVPSEVKDFLNTKDADEYVLGLYDRQALEKQGAFHDLTLGALHSLHGPEGFLLVAFADPAVKISSDELDATVRSTLGKLR
;
A
#
# COMPACT_ATOMS: atom_id res chain seq x y z
N MET A 1 -7.07 -4.47 6.69
CA MET A 1 -7.82 -3.75 5.63
C MET A 1 -8.92 -4.70 5.20
N ILE A 2 -10.17 -4.25 5.20
CA ILE A 2 -11.30 -5.07 4.74
C ILE A 2 -11.80 -4.41 3.47
N GLY A 3 -11.70 -5.14 2.37
CA GLY A 3 -12.30 -4.76 1.10
C GLY A 3 -13.50 -5.68 0.87
N ILE A 4 -14.66 -5.09 0.58
CA ILE A 4 -15.79 -5.83 0.01
C ILE A 4 -15.95 -5.29 -1.39
N VAL A 5 -16.12 -6.20 -2.34
CA VAL A 5 -16.41 -5.86 -3.73
C VAL A 5 -17.84 -6.31 -4.02
N PRO A 6 -18.86 -5.48 -3.74
CA PRO A 6 -20.24 -5.77 -4.14
C PRO A 6 -20.43 -5.39 -5.62
N PHE A 7 -21.11 -6.25 -6.39
CA PHE A 7 -21.47 -5.98 -7.79
C PHE A 7 -22.99 -5.85 -7.97
N TYR A 8 -23.42 -4.73 -8.53
CA TYR A 8 -24.81 -4.48 -8.91
C TYR A 8 -24.98 -4.64 -10.43
N GLY A 9 -25.70 -5.67 -10.85
CA GLY A 9 -26.11 -5.88 -12.24
C GLY A 9 -27.39 -5.12 -12.61
N LYS A 10 -27.34 -4.40 -13.73
CA LYS A 10 -28.46 -3.79 -14.51
C LYS A 10 -29.22 -2.62 -13.85
N GLN A 11 -28.80 -1.40 -14.16
CA GLN A 11 -29.74 -0.27 -14.32
C GLN A 11 -29.92 0.05 -15.81
N ARG A 12 -31.16 -0.12 -16.30
CA ARG A 12 -31.63 0.47 -17.56
C ARG A 12 -31.68 1.99 -17.37
N ILE A 13 -30.76 2.71 -18.00
CA ILE A 13 -30.85 4.17 -18.13
C ILE A 13 -32.02 4.48 -19.07
N VAL A 14 -33.14 4.94 -18.51
CA VAL A 14 -34.21 5.60 -19.26
C VAL A 14 -33.78 7.05 -19.49
N THR A 15 -33.15 7.31 -20.63
CA THR A 15 -32.81 8.67 -21.07
C THR A 15 -34.07 9.44 -21.46
N TRP A 16 -34.52 10.34 -20.60
CA TRP A 16 -35.40 11.44 -20.99
C TRP A 16 -34.55 12.61 -21.50
N TYR A 17 -34.44 12.74 -22.82
CA TYR A 17 -33.89 13.94 -23.45
C TYR A 17 -34.96 15.05 -23.42
N ARG A 18 -34.73 16.11 -22.65
CA ARG A 18 -35.41 17.41 -22.85
C ARG A 18 -34.38 18.49 -23.14
N LYS A 19 -34.40 18.93 -24.40
CA LYS A 19 -33.71 20.09 -24.99
C LYS A 19 -33.77 21.31 -24.07
N ILE A 20 -32.62 21.86 -23.70
CA ILE A 20 -32.44 23.29 -23.41
C ILE A 20 -31.22 23.79 -24.19
N ALA A 21 -31.34 25.04 -24.65
CA ALA A 21 -30.70 25.66 -25.79
C ALA A 21 -29.19 25.89 -25.70
N HIS A 22 -28.62 26.01 -26.90
CA HIS A 22 -27.30 26.55 -27.23
C HIS A 22 -26.95 27.84 -26.49
N VAL A 23 -25.74 27.88 -25.92
CA VAL A 23 -24.97 29.10 -25.61
C VAL A 23 -23.60 28.94 -26.31
N PRO A 24 -23.08 29.96 -27.03
CA PRO A 24 -21.88 29.83 -27.87
C PRO A 24 -20.58 29.82 -27.05
N PRO A 25 -19.45 29.34 -27.61
CA PRO A 25 -18.21 29.17 -26.87
C PRO A 25 -17.45 30.50 -26.75
N ALA A 26 -17.25 30.97 -25.51
CA ALA A 26 -16.33 32.07 -25.22
C ALA A 26 -14.89 31.55 -25.09
N SER A 27 -14.03 32.02 -25.99
CA SER A 27 -12.57 32.22 -25.86
C SER A 27 -11.79 31.37 -24.85
N ARG A 28 -11.10 30.34 -25.36
CA ARG A 28 -9.93 29.74 -24.71
C ARG A 28 -8.80 30.77 -24.63
N THR A 29 -8.56 31.30 -23.44
CA THR A 29 -7.26 31.91 -23.11
C THR A 29 -6.37 30.82 -22.52
N LEU A 30 -5.35 30.43 -23.29
CA LEU A 30 -4.20 29.68 -22.79
C LEU A 30 -3.52 30.52 -21.70
N VAL A 31 -3.69 30.16 -20.44
CA VAL A 31 -2.81 30.64 -19.38
C VAL A 31 -1.49 29.88 -19.52
N SER A 32 -0.50 30.59 -20.07
CA SER A 32 0.82 30.06 -20.35
C SER A 32 1.51 29.56 -19.07
N HIS A 33 2.16 28.40 -19.19
CA HIS A 33 3.13 27.80 -18.27
C HIS A 33 4.41 28.65 -18.05
N HIS A 34 4.34 29.98 -18.21
CA HIS A 34 5.47 30.91 -18.17
C HIS A 34 5.61 31.69 -16.85
N CYS A 35 4.66 31.58 -15.92
CA CYS A 35 4.78 32.19 -14.59
C CYS A 35 5.46 31.29 -13.54
N TYR A 36 5.37 29.96 -13.69
CA TYR A 36 5.86 29.03 -12.67
C TYR A 36 7.39 28.85 -12.71
N THR A 37 8.01 28.92 -13.89
CA THR A 37 9.47 28.82 -14.06
C THR A 37 10.20 30.14 -13.80
N ARG A 38 9.49 31.29 -13.78
CA ARG A 38 10.07 32.59 -13.43
C ARG A 38 10.21 32.75 -11.92
N SER A 39 9.26 32.29 -11.11
CA SER A 39 9.32 32.38 -9.64
C SER A 39 10.46 31.53 -9.06
N VAL A 40 10.62 30.29 -9.54
CA VAL A 40 11.70 29.40 -9.10
C VAL A 40 13.08 29.89 -9.57
N ARG A 41 13.19 30.47 -10.78
CA ARG A 41 14.44 31.14 -11.23
C ARG A 41 14.75 32.41 -10.44
N SER A 42 13.74 33.19 -10.05
CA SER A 42 13.91 34.39 -9.23
C SER A 42 14.35 34.04 -7.80
N ALA A 43 13.76 33.00 -7.18
CA ALA A 43 14.19 32.52 -5.87
C ALA A 43 15.62 31.95 -5.91
N HIS A 44 15.97 31.20 -6.97
CA HIS A 44 17.31 30.66 -7.14
C HIS A 44 18.36 31.74 -7.49
N GLN A 45 17.98 32.81 -8.20
CA GLN A 45 18.84 33.98 -8.44
C GLN A 45 19.00 34.85 -7.19
N LEU A 46 17.96 34.99 -6.36
CA LEU A 46 18.04 35.64 -5.06
C LEU A 46 18.96 34.87 -4.10
N LEU A 47 18.85 33.55 -4.03
CA LEU A 47 19.76 32.70 -3.25
C LEU A 47 21.22 32.78 -3.76
N LYS A 48 21.43 32.81 -5.08
CA LYS A 48 22.77 33.03 -5.66
C LYS A 48 23.31 34.43 -5.39
N ALA A 49 22.48 35.47 -5.44
CA ALA A 49 22.88 36.85 -5.13
C ALA A 49 23.23 37.01 -3.65
N VAL A 50 22.49 36.37 -2.75
CA VAL A 50 22.77 36.34 -1.30
C VAL A 50 24.06 35.57 -1.03
N ALA A 51 24.26 34.40 -1.66
CA ALA A 51 25.51 33.63 -1.53
C ALA A 51 26.73 34.38 -2.10
N HIS A 52 26.56 35.12 -3.20
CA HIS A 52 27.63 35.92 -3.81
C HIS A 52 27.96 37.17 -2.96
N SER A 53 26.95 37.81 -2.36
CA SER A 53 27.13 38.94 -1.45
C SER A 53 27.87 38.53 -0.16
N LEU A 54 27.53 37.35 0.38
CA LEU A 54 28.20 36.77 1.56
C LEU A 54 29.67 36.39 1.26
N THR A 55 29.96 35.80 0.10
CA THR A 55 31.34 35.47 -0.30
C THR A 55 32.18 36.70 -0.63
N THR A 56 31.59 37.76 -1.20
CA THR A 56 32.29 39.03 -1.48
C THR A 56 32.60 39.80 -0.18
N SER A 57 31.69 39.74 0.80
CA SER A 57 31.91 40.32 2.14
C SER A 57 33.00 39.55 2.93
N PHE A 58 33.04 38.22 2.81
CA PHE A 58 34.08 37.37 3.43
C PHE A 58 35.46 37.55 2.78
N ASN A 59 35.53 37.75 1.46
CA ASN A 59 36.78 38.03 0.74
C ASN A 59 37.34 39.44 1.00
N ASN A 60 36.48 40.42 1.30
CA ASN A 60 36.94 41.76 1.70
C ASN A 60 37.46 41.77 3.16
N PHE A 61 36.95 40.88 4.02
CA PHE A 61 37.43 40.74 5.40
C PHE A 61 38.79 40.02 5.50
N THR A 62 39.08 39.10 4.58
CA THR A 62 40.37 38.36 4.53
C THR A 62 41.52 39.15 3.87
N ARG A 63 41.23 40.24 3.16
CA ARG A 63 42.26 41.08 2.48
C ARG A 63 42.91 42.15 3.38
N ALA A 64 42.36 42.40 4.57
CA ALA A 64 42.89 43.39 5.53
C ALA A 64 43.86 42.79 6.59
N GLY A 65 44.21 41.50 6.48
CA GLY A 65 45.11 40.79 7.39
C GLY A 65 46.11 39.90 6.66
N SER A 66 47.16 40.51 6.11
CA SER A 66 48.53 39.99 5.88
C SER A 66 48.74 38.68 5.08
N GLY A 67 49.37 38.84 3.90
CA GLY A 67 50.48 37.99 3.45
C GLY A 67 50.20 36.51 3.10
N TYR A 68 49.86 36.26 1.83
CA TYR A 68 50.10 35.02 1.04
C TYR A 68 50.14 33.66 1.78
N ARG A 69 49.13 32.80 1.52
CA ARG A 69 49.23 31.77 0.47
C ARG A 69 47.85 31.18 0.12
N ARG A 70 47.67 31.00 -1.19
CA ARG A 70 46.50 30.51 -1.91
C ARG A 70 46.33 29.00 -1.67
N LEU A 71 45.13 28.56 -1.27
CA LEU A 71 44.64 27.19 -1.43
C LEU A 71 43.26 27.27 -2.06
N GLU A 72 43.20 26.90 -3.33
CA GLU A 72 41.97 26.76 -4.10
C GLU A 72 41.21 25.52 -3.63
N PHE A 73 39.92 25.68 -3.30
CA PHE A 73 38.98 24.56 -3.20
C PHE A 73 38.17 24.52 -4.51
N TYR A 74 38.51 23.57 -5.38
CA TYR A 74 37.67 23.16 -6.51
C TYR A 74 36.59 22.20 -6.01
N TRP A 75 35.32 22.47 -6.33
CA TRP A 75 34.29 21.44 -6.40
C TRP A 75 33.89 21.26 -7.86
N GLY A 76 34.29 20.14 -8.44
CA GLY A 76 33.94 19.72 -9.80
C GLY A 76 33.79 18.20 -9.88
N LYS A 77 32.52 17.77 -9.99
CA LYS A 77 31.98 16.60 -10.72
C LYS A 77 32.77 15.27 -10.77
N GLN A 78 32.14 14.26 -10.19
CA GLN A 78 31.76 12.94 -10.73
C GLN A 78 32.74 12.05 -11.53
N LEU A 79 32.69 10.75 -11.15
CA LEU A 79 32.95 9.49 -11.87
C LEU A 79 34.35 8.86 -11.76
N GLY A 80 34.39 7.66 -11.15
CA GLY A 80 35.08 6.51 -11.73
C GLY A 80 36.41 6.05 -11.12
N THR A 81 36.31 4.95 -10.34
CA THR A 81 37.20 3.76 -10.33
C THR A 81 38.65 3.81 -9.82
N TYR A 82 38.88 2.93 -8.83
CA TYR A 82 39.98 1.94 -8.66
C TYR A 82 41.18 2.21 -7.72
N SER A 83 41.33 1.24 -6.80
CA SER A 83 42.52 0.64 -6.13
C SER A 83 43.61 1.58 -5.57
N GLU A 84 43.95 1.59 -4.28
CA GLU A 84 44.52 0.56 -3.38
C GLU A 84 45.88 1.10 -2.89
N THR A 85 46.09 0.99 -1.58
CA THR A 85 47.36 0.74 -0.88
C THR A 85 48.55 1.69 -1.08
N MET A 86 49.09 2.37 -0.05
CA MET A 86 49.73 1.94 1.21
C MET A 86 51.26 2.08 1.10
N ARG A 87 51.86 2.72 2.13
CA ARG A 87 53.27 2.63 2.58
C ARG A 87 54.31 3.37 1.72
N ARG A 88 55.36 4.01 2.23
CA ARG A 88 56.20 3.86 3.45
C ARG A 88 56.79 5.24 3.80
N GLU A 89 56.92 5.63 5.08
CA GLU A 89 58.12 5.43 5.96
C GLU A 89 59.40 5.99 5.31
N GLU A 90 60.25 6.79 5.93
CA GLU A 90 60.52 7.02 7.35
C GLU A 90 61.67 8.04 7.50
N PHE A 91 62.01 8.30 8.76
CA PHE A 91 63.33 8.65 9.31
C PHE A 91 63.64 10.13 9.65
N ASN A 92 63.67 10.30 10.97
CA ASN A 92 64.17 11.40 11.79
C ASN A 92 65.63 11.11 12.19
N ILE A 93 66.36 12.11 12.70
CA ILE A 93 67.26 12.06 13.89
C ILE A 93 68.23 13.28 13.93
N ASP A 94 68.00 14.08 14.97
CA ASP A 94 68.94 14.60 15.99
C ASP A 94 69.93 15.77 15.79
N THR A 95 69.61 16.84 16.54
CA THR A 95 70.39 17.57 17.59
C THR A 95 71.68 18.38 17.30
N VAL A 96 71.72 19.59 17.91
CA VAL A 96 72.74 20.15 18.86
C VAL A 96 73.08 21.66 18.62
N ALA A 97 73.11 22.39 19.76
CA ALA A 97 73.85 23.62 20.13
C ALA A 97 73.26 25.05 19.93
N ASN A 98 73.10 25.73 21.08
CA ASN A 98 73.07 27.18 21.39
C ASN A 98 74.52 27.72 21.58
N PRO A 99 74.81 28.98 22.03
CA PRO A 99 74.20 30.33 21.89
C PRO A 99 75.27 31.43 21.55
N THR A 100 74.93 32.74 21.49
CA THR A 100 75.65 33.91 22.14
C THR A 100 75.18 35.31 21.67
N GLU A 101 75.00 36.20 22.66
CA GLU A 101 75.37 37.64 22.84
C GLU A 101 75.26 38.72 21.73
N GLY A 102 74.90 39.95 22.15
CA GLY A 102 75.38 41.19 21.52
C GLY A 102 74.45 42.42 21.58
N THR A 103 74.93 43.54 22.11
CA THR A 103 74.25 44.78 22.56
C THR A 103 74.17 45.95 21.55
N GLU A 104 73.33 46.95 21.91
CA GLU A 104 73.55 48.42 21.85
C GLU A 104 73.02 49.36 20.73
N ASN A 105 72.22 50.33 21.23
CA ASN A 105 72.18 51.80 21.03
C ASN A 105 71.58 52.54 19.78
N ASP A 106 70.56 53.34 20.14
CA ASP A 106 70.30 54.77 19.90
C ASP A 106 70.00 55.37 18.52
N ARG A 107 68.77 55.93 18.42
CA ARG A 107 68.58 57.36 18.10
C ARG A 107 67.19 57.89 18.50
N GLN A 108 67.17 58.85 19.43
CA GLN A 108 66.03 59.74 19.71
C GLN A 108 65.83 60.78 18.60
N LYS A 109 64.56 61.13 18.29
CA LYS A 109 63.95 62.46 18.54
C LYS A 109 62.53 62.63 17.94
N LEU A 110 61.59 63.05 18.80
CA LEU A 110 60.51 64.08 18.66
C LEU A 110 59.54 63.94 17.46
N THR A 111 58.21 63.87 17.59
CA THR A 111 57.29 64.83 18.25
C THR A 111 55.87 64.25 18.45
N ASN A 112 55.15 64.82 19.44
CA ASN A 112 53.79 64.58 19.95
C ASN A 112 52.61 64.52 18.93
N GLY A 113 51.54 63.77 19.27
CA GLY A 113 50.17 64.07 18.81
C GLY A 113 49.12 62.94 18.77
N PHE A 114 48.32 62.78 19.85
CA PHE A 114 46.95 62.21 20.00
C PHE A 114 46.59 60.73 19.64
N PRO A 115 45.72 60.05 20.45
CA PRO A 115 45.46 58.62 20.34
C PRO A 115 44.25 58.30 19.44
N ARG A 116 44.40 57.33 18.54
CA ARG A 116 43.31 56.87 17.64
C ARG A 116 43.24 55.34 17.59
N TRP A 117 43.16 54.67 18.75
CA TRP A 117 43.26 53.20 18.85
C TRP A 117 42.22 52.56 19.79
N LYS A 118 40.93 52.94 19.67
CA LYS A 118 39.84 52.27 20.41
C LYS A 118 38.50 52.07 19.67
N ILE A 119 38.39 52.45 18.39
CA ILE A 119 37.08 52.42 17.68
C ILE A 119 36.89 51.16 16.82
N ASP A 120 37.97 50.49 16.38
CA ASP A 120 37.86 49.38 15.42
C ASP A 120 37.43 48.03 16.04
N CYS A 121 37.59 47.85 17.36
CA CYS A 121 37.24 46.58 18.02
C CYS A 121 35.76 46.48 18.44
N VAL A 122 35.10 47.63 18.66
CA VAL A 122 33.68 47.70 19.09
C VAL A 122 32.76 47.50 17.89
N LEU A 123 33.14 48.01 16.71
CA LEU A 123 32.38 47.88 15.47
C LEU A 123 32.32 46.42 14.98
N SER A 124 33.41 45.66 15.14
CA SER A 124 33.48 44.24 14.77
C SER A 124 32.57 43.34 15.62
N LYS A 125 32.52 43.56 16.93
CA LYS A 125 31.65 42.80 17.86
C LYS A 125 30.16 43.09 17.62
N LEU A 126 29.82 44.34 17.28
CA LEU A 126 28.46 44.73 16.88
C LEU A 126 28.03 44.09 15.55
N CYS A 127 28.93 44.01 14.56
CA CYS A 127 28.64 43.35 13.28
C CYS A 127 28.40 41.84 13.44
N ILE A 128 29.18 41.14 14.27
CA ILE A 128 28.97 39.71 14.53
C ILE A 128 27.66 39.48 15.27
N GLY A 129 27.33 40.33 16.26
CA GLY A 129 26.04 40.28 16.96
C GLY A 129 24.85 40.46 16.01
N LEU A 130 24.93 41.42 15.09
CA LEU A 130 23.87 41.66 14.10
C LEU A 130 23.71 40.48 13.12
N LEU A 131 24.81 39.84 12.72
CA LEU A 131 24.78 38.69 11.82
C LEU A 131 24.13 37.47 12.49
N ILE A 132 24.40 37.24 13.78
CA ILE A 132 23.74 36.20 14.56
C ILE A 132 22.24 36.47 14.67
N VAL A 133 21.82 37.72 14.91
CA VAL A 133 20.40 38.09 14.99
C VAL A 133 19.70 37.87 13.64
N VAL A 134 20.33 38.21 12.52
CA VAL A 134 19.76 37.99 11.18
C VAL A 134 19.62 36.50 10.88
N VAL A 135 20.63 35.68 11.22
CA VAL A 135 20.56 34.23 11.03
C VAL A 135 19.47 33.62 11.88
N LEU A 136 19.35 34.02 13.15
CA LEU A 136 18.27 33.57 14.03
C LEU A 136 16.89 33.99 13.49
N ALA A 137 16.74 35.22 12.99
CA ALA A 137 15.50 35.69 12.38
C ALA A 137 15.13 34.87 11.13
N ILE A 138 16.09 34.54 10.28
CA ILE A 138 15.86 33.67 9.11
C ILE A 138 15.43 32.27 9.56
N ILE A 139 16.08 31.69 10.57
CA ILE A 139 15.70 30.39 11.13
C ILE A 139 14.27 30.43 11.67
N PHE A 140 13.92 31.46 12.44
CA PHE A 140 12.56 31.62 12.96
C PHE A 140 11.52 31.76 11.84
N ILE A 141 11.82 32.51 10.78
CA ILE A 141 10.94 32.64 9.61
C ILE A 141 10.79 31.29 8.90
N CYS A 142 11.87 30.53 8.72
CA CYS A 142 11.82 29.20 8.11
C CYS A 142 10.99 28.21 8.96
N VAL A 143 11.18 28.20 10.28
CA VAL A 143 10.42 27.34 11.19
C VAL A 143 8.93 27.74 11.20
N ALA A 144 8.63 29.04 11.24
CA ALA A 144 7.25 29.53 11.15
C ALA A 144 6.59 29.15 9.81
N PHE A 145 7.33 29.20 8.70
CA PHE A 145 6.84 28.75 7.39
C PHE A 145 6.54 27.25 7.37
N ILE A 146 7.40 26.42 7.96
CA ILE A 146 7.19 24.97 8.04
C ILE A 146 5.94 24.66 8.89
N ILE A 147 5.81 25.29 10.06
CA ILE A 147 4.63 25.11 10.93
C ILE A 147 3.35 25.60 10.24
N SER A 148 3.41 26.69 9.48
CA SER A 148 2.25 27.20 8.75
C SER A 148 1.86 26.28 7.58
N TYR A 149 2.83 25.60 6.97
CA TYR A 149 2.59 24.68 5.85
C TYR A 149 2.02 23.33 6.33
N GLU A 150 2.50 22.80 7.45
CA GLU A 150 1.95 21.57 8.04
C GLU A 150 0.53 21.76 8.60
N ASN A 151 0.15 22.98 9.00
CA ASN A 151 -1.19 23.26 9.53
C ASN A 151 -2.27 23.52 8.47
N GLU A 152 -1.95 23.58 7.17
CA GLU A 152 -2.98 23.74 6.13
C GLU A 152 -3.92 22.53 6.00
N GLU A 153 -3.53 21.35 6.53
CA GLU A 153 -4.40 20.16 6.52
C GLU A 153 -5.50 20.18 7.61
N GLN A 154 -5.50 21.18 8.51
CA GLN A 154 -6.44 21.25 9.64
C GLN A 154 -7.22 22.56 9.69
N LEU A 155 -7.64 23.08 8.54
CA LEU A 155 -8.66 24.13 8.46
C LEU A 155 -10.03 23.53 8.85
N VAL A 156 -10.31 23.54 10.16
CA VAL A 156 -11.66 23.28 10.68
C VAL A 156 -12.54 24.45 10.23
N ALA A 157 -13.16 24.31 9.06
CA ALA A 157 -14.15 25.26 8.59
C ALA A 157 -15.34 25.25 9.56
N THR A 158 -15.41 26.23 10.46
CA THR A 158 -16.62 26.50 11.23
C THR A 158 -17.63 27.14 10.28
N ILE A 159 -18.37 26.29 9.56
CA ILE A 159 -19.44 26.73 8.67
C ILE A 159 -20.63 27.09 9.59
N GLU A 160 -21.00 28.38 9.64
CA GLU A 160 -22.28 28.79 10.20
C GLU A 160 -23.38 28.21 9.31
N LEU A 161 -24.07 27.18 9.81
CA LEU A 161 -25.22 26.60 9.14
C LEU A 161 -26.37 27.61 9.17
N HIS A 162 -26.76 28.10 8.00
CA HIS A 162 -27.94 28.93 7.85
C HIS A 162 -29.19 28.13 8.24
N THR A 163 -29.84 28.51 9.32
CA THR A 163 -31.06 27.85 9.80
C THR A 163 -32.26 28.37 9.02
N GLU A 164 -32.66 27.67 7.95
CA GLU A 164 -33.96 27.90 7.31
C GLU A 164 -35.06 27.10 8.01
N ASN A 165 -36.26 27.68 8.10
CA ASN A 165 -37.45 26.99 8.59
C ASN A 165 -37.94 26.01 7.52
N LEU A 166 -37.45 24.78 7.57
CA LEU A 166 -37.83 23.69 6.68
C LEU A 166 -39.15 23.03 7.14
N PRO A 167 -40.02 22.59 6.21
CA PRO A 167 -41.13 21.70 6.52
C PRO A 167 -40.67 20.44 7.29
N PRO A 168 -41.54 19.85 8.13
CA PRO A 168 -41.15 18.74 9.01
C PRO A 168 -40.49 17.56 8.28
N GLU A 169 -40.99 17.19 7.10
CA GLU A 169 -40.40 16.12 6.29
C GLU A 169 -38.99 16.47 5.77
N GLN A 170 -38.78 17.72 5.35
CA GLN A 170 -37.48 18.18 4.83
C GLN A 170 -36.44 18.29 5.95
N ALA A 171 -36.88 18.68 7.16
CA ALA A 171 -36.01 18.74 8.33
C ALA A 171 -35.40 17.37 8.67
N ILE A 172 -36.17 16.28 8.55
CA ILE A 172 -35.68 14.91 8.80
C ILE A 172 -34.51 14.57 7.86
N TRP A 173 -34.66 14.82 6.56
CA TRP A 173 -33.60 14.57 5.57
C TRP A 173 -32.40 15.50 5.78
N PHE A 174 -32.64 16.77 6.08
CA PHE A 174 -31.58 17.75 6.33
C PHE A 174 -30.72 17.34 7.53
N GLU A 175 -31.36 16.95 8.65
CA GLU A 175 -30.66 16.48 9.85
C GLU A 175 -29.89 15.19 9.61
N SER A 176 -30.48 14.22 8.88
CA SER A 176 -29.79 12.97 8.50
C SER A 176 -28.55 13.23 7.66
N ASN A 177 -28.66 14.05 6.61
CA ASN A 177 -27.54 14.40 5.73
C ASN A 177 -26.47 15.19 6.47
N LEU A 178 -26.85 16.07 7.40
CA LEU A 178 -25.90 16.81 8.23
C LEU A 178 -25.14 15.88 9.19
N ALA A 179 -25.80 14.86 9.73
CA ALA A 179 -25.16 13.84 10.55
C ALA A 179 -24.16 13.01 9.74
N GLU A 180 -24.51 12.61 8.52
CA GLU A 180 -23.62 11.90 7.59
C GLU A 180 -22.41 12.75 7.21
N LEU A 181 -22.61 14.02 6.87
CA LEU A 181 -21.53 14.96 6.57
C LEU A 181 -20.57 15.15 7.76
N ARG A 182 -21.12 15.27 8.98
CA ARG A 182 -20.31 15.32 10.21
C ARG A 182 -19.51 14.04 10.43
N ASN A 183 -20.07 12.88 10.10
CA ASN A 183 -19.35 11.61 10.18
C ASN A 183 -18.23 11.53 9.12
N ALA A 184 -18.45 12.03 7.90
CA ALA A 184 -17.44 12.09 6.85
C ALA A 184 -16.21 12.92 7.28
N PHE A 185 -16.42 14.05 7.96
CA PHE A 185 -15.31 14.86 8.51
C PHE A 185 -14.55 14.20 9.66
N ARG A 186 -15.12 13.19 10.32
CA ARG A 186 -14.47 12.45 11.41
C ARG A 186 -13.62 11.27 10.94
N VAL A 187 -13.67 10.93 9.66
CA VAL A 187 -12.89 9.82 9.10
C VAL A 187 -11.40 10.17 9.14
N SER A 188 -10.68 9.61 10.10
CA SER A 188 -9.22 9.75 10.19
C SER A 188 -8.51 8.78 9.23
N LYS A 189 -7.46 9.26 8.57
CA LYS A 189 -6.64 8.43 7.68
C LYS A 189 -5.79 7.46 8.51
N ASN A 190 -5.97 6.15 8.29
CA ASN A 190 -5.13 5.13 8.92
C ASN A 190 -3.90 4.83 8.05
N ASN A 191 -2.75 5.42 8.40
CA ASN A 191 -1.48 5.19 7.69
C ASN A 191 -0.65 4.00 8.24
N ARG A 192 -1.20 3.23 9.19
CA ARG A 192 -0.48 2.07 9.76
C ARG A 192 -0.50 0.89 8.80
N ARG A 193 0.58 0.09 8.79
CA ARG A 193 0.62 -1.18 8.03
C ARG A 193 -0.43 -2.15 8.57
N ALA A 194 -1.23 -2.73 7.68
CA ALA A 194 -2.21 -3.74 8.07
C ALA A 194 -1.51 -5.03 8.53
N LYS A 195 -1.86 -5.50 9.74
CA LYS A 195 -1.47 -6.83 10.25
C LYS A 195 -2.42 -7.93 9.74
N ASN A 196 -3.70 -7.62 9.58
CA ASN A 196 -4.69 -8.60 9.11
C ASN A 196 -5.41 -8.04 7.89
N VAL A 197 -5.65 -8.91 6.91
CA VAL A 197 -6.43 -8.63 5.71
C VAL A 197 -7.55 -9.67 5.63
N ALA A 198 -8.79 -9.21 5.55
CA ALA A 198 -9.94 -10.06 5.28
C ALA A 198 -10.63 -9.53 4.04
N LEU A 199 -10.75 -10.37 3.02
CA LEU A 199 -11.30 -10.04 1.72
C LEU A 199 -12.58 -10.85 1.53
N PHE A 200 -13.71 -10.14 1.44
CA PHE A 200 -15.01 -10.73 1.15
C PHE A 200 -15.33 -10.51 -0.32
N VAL A 201 -15.62 -11.60 -1.03
CA VAL A 201 -15.95 -11.59 -2.45
C VAL A 201 -17.32 -12.22 -2.62
N ALA A 202 -18.27 -11.45 -3.15
CA ALA A 202 -19.61 -11.89 -3.44
C ALA A 202 -19.96 -11.46 -4.88
N LEU A 203 -20.06 -12.42 -5.80
CA LEU A 203 -20.35 -12.16 -7.21
C LEU A 203 -21.80 -12.50 -7.49
N ASP A 204 -22.60 -11.55 -7.96
CA ASP A 204 -24.01 -11.75 -8.40
C ASP A 204 -24.91 -12.55 -7.41
N SER A 205 -24.48 -12.73 -6.16
CA SER A 205 -25.02 -13.66 -5.18
C SER A 205 -26.04 -13.02 -4.24
N GLU A 206 -26.38 -11.75 -4.46
CA GLU A 206 -27.28 -10.99 -3.59
C GLU A 206 -28.68 -10.88 -4.20
N GLU A 207 -29.66 -11.54 -3.59
CA GLU A 207 -31.05 -11.10 -3.72
C GLU A 207 -31.15 -9.73 -3.03
N THR A 208 -31.62 -8.71 -3.74
CA THR A 208 -31.91 -7.39 -3.17
C THR A 208 -32.87 -7.56 -1.99
N GLY A 209 -32.33 -7.59 -0.78
CA GLY A 209 -33.10 -7.72 0.45
C GLY A 209 -34.08 -6.55 0.61
N ASN A 210 -35.09 -6.75 1.45
CA ASN A 210 -36.06 -5.72 1.78
C ASN A 210 -35.33 -4.44 2.23
N ALA A 211 -35.69 -3.31 1.62
CA ALA A 211 -35.04 -1.99 1.69
C ALA A 211 -35.05 -1.30 3.09
N HIS A 212 -35.04 -2.06 4.18
CA HIS A 212 -35.17 -1.53 5.55
C HIS A 212 -33.83 -1.45 6.31
N HIS A 213 -32.79 -2.19 5.91
CA HIS A 213 -31.49 -2.15 6.58
C HIS A 213 -30.32 -2.12 5.59
N SER A 214 -29.47 -1.11 5.72
CA SER A 214 -28.18 -1.02 5.05
C SER A 214 -27.21 -2.05 5.61
N PRO A 215 -26.55 -2.86 4.76
CA PRO A 215 -25.47 -3.73 5.21
C PRO A 215 -24.31 -2.96 5.86
N ILE A 216 -23.57 -3.62 6.75
CA ILE A 216 -22.50 -3.03 7.55
C ILE A 216 -21.37 -2.48 6.69
N TRP A 217 -21.15 -3.02 5.49
CA TRP A 217 -20.14 -2.50 4.57
C TRP A 217 -20.50 -1.17 3.93
N GLU A 218 -21.79 -0.78 3.90
CA GLU A 218 -22.18 0.58 3.50
C GLU A 218 -21.72 1.63 4.53
N SER A 219 -21.42 1.21 5.77
CA SER A 219 -20.81 2.09 6.77
C SER A 219 -19.29 2.27 6.62
N PHE A 220 -18.67 1.58 5.65
CA PHE A 220 -17.23 1.71 5.44
C PHE A 220 -16.89 3.08 4.86
N PRO A 221 -15.83 3.73 5.35
CA PRO A 221 -15.51 5.12 4.97
C PRO A 221 -15.00 5.26 3.53
N HIS A 222 -14.74 4.15 2.83
CA HIS A 222 -14.12 4.13 1.52
C HIS A 222 -14.91 3.21 0.59
N LEU A 223 -15.34 3.77 -0.54
CA LEU A 223 -15.99 3.06 -1.63
C LEU A 223 -15.18 3.28 -2.91
N ALA A 224 -15.00 2.22 -3.69
CA ALA A 224 -14.37 2.27 -4.99
C ALA A 224 -15.16 1.43 -5.99
N LEU A 225 -15.14 1.85 -7.26
CA LEU A 225 -15.70 1.09 -8.36
C LEU A 225 -14.57 0.33 -9.07
N LEU A 226 -14.72 -0.98 -9.23
CA LEU A 226 -13.81 -1.80 -10.02
C LEU A 226 -14.24 -1.79 -11.47
N ARG A 227 -13.29 -1.53 -12.37
CA ARG A 227 -13.52 -1.60 -13.82
C ARG A 227 -13.42 -3.06 -14.26
N ALA A 228 -14.48 -3.57 -14.90
CA ALA A 228 -14.47 -4.90 -15.50
C ALA A 228 -13.50 -4.97 -16.69
N SER A 229 -13.12 -6.20 -17.06
CA SER A 229 -12.21 -6.47 -18.19
C SER A 229 -12.73 -5.83 -19.50
N GLN A 230 -11.81 -5.56 -20.43
CA GLN A 230 -12.14 -4.84 -21.68
C GLN A 230 -13.10 -5.59 -22.60
N ASP A 231 -13.36 -6.87 -22.35
CA ASP A 231 -14.13 -7.71 -23.25
C ASP A 231 -15.65 -7.52 -23.10
N ARG A 232 -16.40 -7.80 -24.17
CA ARG A 232 -17.82 -7.42 -24.32
C ARG A 232 -18.80 -8.10 -23.34
N ARG A 233 -18.31 -8.89 -22.40
CA ARG A 233 -19.08 -9.47 -21.28
C ARG A 233 -18.53 -8.89 -19.99
N ALA A 234 -19.41 -8.39 -19.13
CA ALA A 234 -19.06 -7.90 -17.80
C ALA A 234 -18.63 -9.09 -16.91
N ALA A 235 -17.42 -9.58 -17.11
CA ALA A 235 -16.77 -10.58 -16.28
C ALA A 235 -15.47 -9.99 -15.73
N PHE A 236 -15.27 -10.14 -14.42
CA PHE A 236 -14.03 -9.75 -13.76
C PHE A 236 -12.98 -10.82 -13.97
N ASN A 237 -11.78 -10.39 -14.37
CA ASN A 237 -10.64 -11.30 -14.44
C ASN A 237 -10.15 -11.55 -13.00
N PRO A 238 -10.19 -12.80 -12.49
CA PRO A 238 -9.75 -13.10 -11.14
C PRO A 238 -8.25 -12.87 -10.94
N THR A 239 -7.43 -13.06 -11.98
CA THR A 239 -5.99 -12.76 -11.95
C THR A 239 -5.74 -11.25 -11.76
N ALA A 240 -6.59 -10.39 -12.33
CA ALA A 240 -6.49 -8.95 -12.10
C ALA A 240 -6.81 -8.57 -10.65
N LEU A 241 -7.82 -9.22 -10.05
CA LEU A 241 -8.21 -8.96 -8.67
C LEU A 241 -7.16 -9.46 -7.66
N PHE A 242 -6.62 -10.67 -7.86
CA PHE A 242 -5.78 -11.32 -6.86
C PHE A 242 -4.28 -11.19 -7.12
N CYS A 243 -3.84 -11.08 -8.38
CA CYS A 243 -2.44 -10.95 -8.76
C CYS A 243 -2.07 -9.52 -9.20
N GLY A 244 -3.06 -8.66 -9.46
CA GLY A 244 -2.83 -7.24 -9.79
C GLY A 244 -2.41 -6.97 -11.24
N ILE A 245 -2.55 -7.96 -12.14
CA ILE A 245 -2.25 -7.81 -13.57
C ILE A 245 -3.46 -8.18 -14.42
N GLU A 246 -3.75 -7.41 -15.46
CA GLU A 246 -4.79 -7.76 -16.43
C GLU A 246 -4.26 -8.83 -17.39
N THR A 247 -5.01 -9.91 -17.56
CA THR A 247 -4.59 -11.08 -18.35
C THR A 247 -5.71 -11.51 -19.30
N ARG A 248 -5.45 -12.55 -20.10
CA ARG A 248 -6.44 -13.04 -21.05
C ARG A 248 -7.51 -13.85 -20.30
N ALA A 249 -8.78 -13.58 -20.62
CA ALA A 249 -9.90 -14.34 -20.06
C ALA A 249 -9.73 -15.84 -20.33
N GLY A 250 -10.04 -16.68 -19.34
CA GLY A 250 -9.84 -18.13 -19.40
C GLY A 250 -8.49 -18.63 -18.87
N THR A 251 -7.52 -17.72 -18.63
CA THR A 251 -6.26 -18.05 -17.93
C THR A 251 -6.34 -17.64 -16.46
N LEU A 252 -5.68 -18.40 -15.58
CA LEU A 252 -5.60 -18.13 -14.14
C LEU A 252 -4.14 -18.01 -13.72
N GLY A 253 -3.79 -16.94 -13.00
CA GLY A 253 -2.47 -16.78 -12.40
C GLY A 253 -1.31 -16.65 -13.41
N LEU A 254 -1.59 -16.45 -14.69
CA LEU A 254 -0.59 -16.34 -15.76
C LEU A 254 -0.67 -14.98 -16.43
N ASP A 255 0.46 -14.42 -16.85
CA ASP A 255 0.51 -13.17 -17.59
C ASP A 255 -0.19 -13.24 -18.96
N SER A 256 -0.35 -12.09 -19.62
CA SER A 256 -1.07 -11.98 -20.90
C SER A 256 -0.35 -12.59 -22.12
N SER A 257 0.87 -13.10 -21.96
CA SER A 257 1.61 -13.77 -23.03
C SER A 257 1.15 -15.21 -23.25
N VAL A 258 0.53 -15.83 -22.24
CA VAL A 258 -0.02 -17.17 -22.36
C VAL A 258 -1.38 -17.13 -23.06
N GLU A 259 -1.55 -17.98 -24.08
CA GLU A 259 -2.80 -18.09 -24.82
C GLU A 259 -3.85 -18.89 -24.02
N PRO A 260 -5.09 -18.37 -23.88
CA PRO A 260 -6.15 -19.08 -23.17
C PRO A 260 -6.59 -20.31 -23.95
N TRP A 261 -7.02 -21.35 -23.23
CA TRP A 261 -7.35 -22.66 -23.81
C TRP A 261 -6.21 -23.25 -24.64
N GLY A 262 -4.99 -22.78 -24.39
CA GLY A 262 -3.78 -23.15 -25.12
C GLY A 262 -3.38 -24.61 -24.94
N THR A 263 -2.35 -25.00 -25.67
CA THR A 263 -1.78 -26.35 -25.56
C THR A 263 -1.24 -26.54 -24.14
N CYS A 264 -1.49 -27.69 -23.54
CA CYS A 264 -0.89 -28.07 -22.26
C CYS A 264 0.64 -28.15 -22.44
N LEU A 265 1.33 -27.08 -22.05
CA LEU A 265 2.78 -27.02 -21.90
C LEU A 265 3.14 -27.44 -20.48
N SER A 266 4.36 -27.95 -20.28
CA SER A 266 4.80 -28.34 -18.93
C SER A 266 4.69 -27.15 -17.98
N SER A 267 4.43 -27.40 -16.68
CA SER A 267 4.48 -26.36 -15.64
C SER A 267 5.74 -25.50 -15.71
N GLU A 268 6.89 -26.10 -16.03
CA GLU A 268 8.17 -25.40 -16.29
C GLU A 268 8.10 -24.40 -17.45
N GLY A 269 7.32 -24.69 -18.50
CA GLY A 269 7.11 -23.82 -19.65
C GLY A 269 6.27 -22.58 -19.33
N HIS A 270 5.40 -22.65 -18.31
CA HIS A 270 4.59 -21.51 -17.85
C HIS A 270 5.18 -20.79 -16.63
N LYS A 271 6.15 -21.37 -15.93
CA LYS A 271 6.74 -20.81 -14.72
C LYS A 271 7.26 -19.37 -14.87
N ALA A 272 7.80 -19.03 -16.04
CA ALA A 272 8.27 -17.67 -16.32
C ALA A 272 7.14 -16.63 -16.46
N HIS A 273 5.90 -17.09 -16.59
CA HIS A 273 4.69 -16.30 -16.81
C HIS A 273 3.76 -16.32 -15.59
N GLU A 274 4.14 -17.00 -14.50
CA GLU A 274 3.36 -17.05 -13.27
C GLU A 274 3.31 -15.68 -12.60
N ALA A 275 2.11 -15.27 -12.21
CA ALA A 275 1.84 -14.04 -11.51
C ALA A 275 1.46 -14.34 -10.07
N ALA A 276 2.31 -13.92 -9.13
CA ALA A 276 2.10 -14.16 -7.71
C ALA A 276 0.82 -13.50 -7.20
N SER A 277 -0.01 -14.31 -6.53
CA SER A 277 -1.28 -13.85 -5.95
C SER A 277 -1.07 -13.17 -4.59
N ILE A 278 -2.08 -12.45 -4.11
CA ILE A 278 -2.07 -11.88 -2.75
C ILE A 278 -1.87 -12.95 -1.65
N VAL A 279 -2.27 -14.20 -1.89
CA VAL A 279 -2.04 -15.33 -0.97
C VAL A 279 -0.57 -15.70 -0.95
N GLU A 280 0.06 -15.82 -2.12
CA GLU A 280 1.49 -16.08 -2.22
C GLU A 280 2.31 -14.94 -1.58
N TRP A 281 1.94 -13.68 -1.84
CA TRP A 281 2.55 -12.52 -1.17
C TRP A 281 2.36 -12.54 0.35
N ALA A 282 1.25 -13.05 0.86
CA ALA A 282 1.03 -13.20 2.29
C ALA A 282 1.91 -14.33 2.89
N GLN A 283 2.00 -15.46 2.21
CA GLN A 283 2.82 -16.60 2.63
C GLN A 283 4.31 -16.26 2.64
N THR A 284 4.81 -15.56 1.62
CA THR A 284 6.23 -15.13 1.53
C THR A 284 6.67 -14.22 2.67
N VAL A 285 5.74 -13.49 3.30
CA VAL A 285 6.01 -12.66 4.49
C VAL A 285 5.59 -13.33 5.80
N GLY A 286 5.33 -14.64 5.78
CA GLY A 286 5.03 -15.46 6.96
C GLY A 286 3.64 -15.26 7.56
N ARG A 287 2.69 -14.67 6.82
CA ARG A 287 1.30 -14.55 7.28
C ARG A 287 0.58 -15.88 7.07
N ARG A 288 -0.31 -16.22 8.02
CA ARG A 288 -1.24 -17.32 7.82
C ARG A 288 -2.25 -16.99 6.73
N THR A 289 -2.63 -17.97 5.94
CA THR A 289 -3.54 -17.77 4.79
C THR A 289 -4.71 -18.73 4.82
N ALA A 290 -5.92 -18.20 4.61
CA ALA A 290 -7.15 -18.96 4.50
C ALA A 290 -7.92 -18.64 3.23
N VAL A 291 -8.45 -19.67 2.60
CA VAL A 291 -9.43 -19.57 1.51
C VAL A 291 -10.66 -20.38 1.89
N VAL A 292 -11.81 -19.71 2.02
CA VAL A 292 -13.07 -20.34 2.36
C VAL A 292 -14.17 -19.95 1.39
N THR A 293 -15.07 -20.87 1.11
CA THR A 293 -16.24 -20.64 0.28
C THR A 293 -17.40 -21.55 0.66
N ASN A 294 -18.63 -21.12 0.39
CA ASN A 294 -19.82 -21.97 0.43
C ASN A 294 -20.03 -22.78 -0.86
N GLY A 295 -19.18 -22.61 -1.88
CA GLY A 295 -19.21 -23.36 -3.14
C GLY A 295 -17.92 -24.13 -3.39
N GLU A 296 -17.52 -24.28 -4.66
CA GLU A 296 -16.37 -25.11 -5.02
C GLU A 296 -15.03 -24.42 -4.72
N ILE A 297 -14.14 -25.09 -3.99
CA ILE A 297 -12.79 -24.56 -3.70
C ILE A 297 -11.90 -24.48 -4.96
N VAL A 298 -12.25 -25.27 -5.98
CA VAL A 298 -11.61 -25.29 -7.31
C VAL A 298 -12.28 -24.33 -8.29
N HIS A 299 -13.26 -23.53 -7.84
CA HIS A 299 -13.93 -22.54 -8.68
C HIS A 299 -12.89 -21.60 -9.34
N PRO A 300 -12.95 -21.36 -10.67
CA PRO A 300 -11.98 -20.54 -11.40
C PRO A 300 -11.61 -19.21 -10.75
N PHE A 301 -12.62 -18.50 -10.24
CA PHE A 301 -12.42 -17.21 -9.60
C PHE A 301 -11.52 -17.33 -8.36
N LEU A 302 -11.71 -18.35 -7.54
CA LEU A 302 -10.89 -18.62 -6.35
C LEU A 302 -9.54 -19.23 -6.71
N ALA A 303 -9.49 -20.09 -7.72
CA ALA A 303 -8.30 -20.80 -8.12
C ALA A 303 -7.14 -19.87 -8.51
N ALA A 304 -7.42 -18.66 -9.01
CA ALA A 304 -6.39 -17.64 -9.24
C ALA A 304 -5.60 -17.21 -7.98
N LEU A 305 -6.07 -17.57 -6.77
CA LEU A 305 -5.33 -17.36 -5.53
C LEU A 305 -4.15 -18.32 -5.37
N TYR A 306 -4.16 -19.48 -6.02
CA TYR A 306 -3.15 -20.52 -5.77
C TYR A 306 -2.71 -21.32 -7.00
N ALA A 307 -3.44 -21.25 -8.11
CA ALA A 307 -3.22 -22.05 -9.30
C ALA A 307 -2.79 -21.18 -10.50
N HIS A 308 -1.94 -21.77 -11.33
CA HIS A 308 -1.45 -21.23 -12.58
C HIS A 308 -1.86 -22.18 -13.71
N THR A 309 -2.79 -21.75 -14.57
CA THR A 309 -3.28 -22.58 -15.67
C THR A 309 -3.68 -21.74 -16.89
N PRO A 310 -3.35 -22.19 -18.12
CA PRO A 310 -3.83 -21.54 -19.34
C PRO A 310 -5.33 -21.79 -19.59
N ASN A 311 -5.96 -22.67 -18.81
CA ASN A 311 -7.36 -23.02 -18.97
C ASN A 311 -8.03 -23.20 -17.61
N GLU A 312 -8.90 -22.26 -17.26
CA GLU A 312 -9.68 -22.24 -16.03
C GLU A 312 -10.62 -23.43 -15.87
N SER A 313 -10.95 -24.13 -16.96
CA SER A 313 -11.82 -25.32 -16.92
C SER A 313 -11.12 -26.60 -16.45
N TRP A 314 -9.79 -26.59 -16.27
CA TRP A 314 -9.03 -27.76 -15.80
C TRP A 314 -9.10 -27.92 -14.27
N THR A 315 -10.31 -27.96 -13.73
CA THR A 315 -10.57 -27.99 -12.28
C THR A 315 -10.06 -29.29 -11.63
N HIS A 316 -10.55 -30.44 -12.11
CA HIS A 316 -10.18 -31.76 -11.57
C HIS A 316 -9.17 -32.50 -12.45
N THR A 317 -9.28 -32.35 -13.77
CA THR A 317 -8.44 -33.05 -14.75
C THR A 317 -7.90 -32.07 -15.78
N ALA A 318 -6.64 -32.26 -16.15
CA ALA A 318 -6.02 -31.60 -17.28
C ALA A 318 -5.91 -32.61 -18.45
N PRO A 319 -5.79 -32.14 -19.71
CA PRO A 319 -5.71 -33.01 -20.88
C PRO A 319 -4.52 -33.97 -20.87
N ASP A 320 -3.40 -33.53 -20.29
CA ASP A 320 -2.19 -34.32 -20.09
C ASP A 320 -1.63 -34.04 -18.68
N SER A 321 -1.98 -34.91 -17.73
CA SER A 321 -1.55 -34.80 -16.34
C SER A 321 -0.04 -35.01 -16.13
N SER A 322 0.70 -35.42 -17.16
CA SER A 322 2.16 -35.49 -17.09
C SER A 322 2.85 -34.14 -17.35
N ARG A 323 2.09 -33.17 -17.90
CA ARG A 323 2.60 -31.85 -18.28
C ARG A 323 1.90 -30.73 -17.53
N CYS A 324 0.59 -30.83 -17.35
CA CYS A 324 -0.20 -29.81 -16.65
C CYS A 324 -0.90 -30.42 -15.45
N ASP A 325 -0.77 -29.73 -14.32
CA ASP A 325 -1.52 -30.04 -13.13
C ASP A 325 -2.91 -29.40 -13.21
N SER A 326 -3.94 -30.16 -12.85
CA SER A 326 -5.27 -29.61 -12.63
C SER A 326 -5.27 -28.65 -11.43
N ILE A 327 -6.26 -27.76 -11.35
CA ILE A 327 -6.42 -26.82 -10.23
C ILE A 327 -6.47 -27.57 -8.89
N GLN A 328 -7.19 -28.70 -8.83
CA GLN A 328 -7.23 -29.58 -7.66
C GLN A 328 -5.84 -30.10 -7.28
N THR A 329 -5.03 -30.49 -8.26
CA THR A 329 -3.66 -30.97 -8.02
C THR A 329 -2.79 -29.83 -7.49
N GLN A 330 -2.89 -28.64 -8.07
CA GLN A 330 -2.17 -27.46 -7.61
C GLN A 330 -2.60 -26.99 -6.21
N LEU A 331 -3.87 -27.17 -5.83
CA LEU A 331 -4.33 -26.94 -4.45
C LEU A 331 -3.66 -27.90 -3.46
N LEU A 332 -3.50 -29.17 -3.85
CA LEU A 332 -2.94 -30.21 -2.99
C LEU A 332 -1.42 -30.11 -2.85
N VAL A 333 -0.70 -30.06 -3.98
CA VAL A 333 0.77 -30.19 -4.00
C VAL A 333 1.48 -28.92 -4.47
N GLY A 334 0.77 -27.98 -5.09
CA GLY A 334 1.34 -26.73 -5.56
C GLY A 334 1.88 -25.88 -4.42
N ASP A 335 2.88 -25.04 -4.72
CA ASP A 335 3.60 -24.27 -3.70
C ASP A 335 2.69 -23.35 -2.91
N THR A 336 1.75 -22.65 -3.54
CA THR A 336 0.81 -21.79 -2.82
C THR A 336 -0.30 -22.58 -2.11
N GLY A 337 -0.85 -23.60 -2.79
CA GLY A 337 -1.97 -24.40 -2.30
C GLY A 337 -1.63 -25.20 -1.04
N LYS A 338 -0.50 -25.91 -1.03
CA LYS A 338 -0.09 -26.75 0.11
C LYS A 338 0.18 -25.96 1.39
N HIS A 339 0.52 -24.67 1.28
CA HIS A 339 0.82 -23.80 2.42
C HIS A 339 -0.40 -23.02 2.92
N LEU A 340 -1.59 -23.20 2.33
CA LEU A 340 -2.82 -22.67 2.91
C LEU A 340 -3.05 -23.30 4.29
N ASN A 341 -3.14 -22.46 5.32
CA ASN A 341 -3.46 -22.90 6.68
C ASN A 341 -4.90 -23.36 6.79
N VAL A 342 -5.83 -22.69 6.10
CA VAL A 342 -7.24 -23.07 6.15
C VAL A 342 -7.81 -23.13 4.73
N VAL A 343 -8.40 -24.27 4.41
CA VAL A 343 -9.09 -24.51 3.14
C VAL A 343 -10.47 -25.07 3.46
N ALA A 344 -11.54 -24.38 3.05
CA ALA A 344 -12.88 -24.91 3.26
C ALA A 344 -13.87 -24.58 2.13
N GLY A 345 -14.71 -25.54 1.79
CA GLY A 345 -15.71 -25.44 0.73
C GLY A 345 -16.23 -26.79 0.28
N THR A 346 -16.75 -26.87 -0.94
CA THR A 346 -17.05 -28.13 -1.62
C THR A 346 -15.91 -28.54 -2.54
N LEU A 347 -15.89 -29.82 -2.86
CA LEU A 347 -15.07 -30.39 -3.92
C LEU A 347 -15.93 -31.43 -4.65
N ASP A 348 -16.77 -30.93 -5.55
CA ASP A 348 -17.80 -31.72 -6.25
C ASP A 348 -17.16 -32.50 -7.42
N CYS A 349 -16.46 -33.57 -7.08
CA CYS A 349 -15.85 -34.43 -8.09
C CYS A 349 -16.87 -35.28 -8.85
N ALA A 350 -16.54 -35.66 -10.08
CA ALA A 350 -17.34 -36.59 -10.89
C ALA A 350 -17.41 -38.03 -10.31
N SER A 351 -16.48 -38.41 -9.42
CA SER A 351 -16.49 -39.69 -8.72
C SER A 351 -16.52 -39.47 -7.20
N PRO A 352 -17.31 -40.24 -6.43
CA PRO A 352 -17.39 -40.11 -4.98
C PRO A 352 -16.02 -40.28 -4.28
N SER A 353 -15.14 -41.12 -4.85
CA SER A 353 -13.82 -41.41 -4.32
C SER A 353 -12.83 -40.26 -4.43
N CYS A 354 -13.03 -39.30 -5.33
CA CYS A 354 -12.07 -38.22 -5.55
C CYS A 354 -11.90 -37.30 -4.33
N ARG A 355 -12.98 -37.00 -3.60
CA ARG A 355 -12.90 -36.24 -2.35
C ARG A 355 -12.16 -37.00 -1.26
N GLU A 356 -12.43 -38.29 -1.11
CA GLU A 356 -11.76 -39.16 -0.15
C GLU A 356 -10.26 -39.30 -0.45
N LEU A 357 -9.90 -39.42 -1.73
CA LEU A 357 -8.51 -39.47 -2.18
C LEU A 357 -7.79 -38.15 -1.92
N PHE A 358 -8.44 -37.01 -2.19
CA PHE A 358 -7.88 -35.70 -1.88
C PHE A 358 -7.63 -35.55 -0.37
N HIS A 359 -8.62 -35.91 0.46
CA HIS A 359 -8.52 -35.86 1.91
C HIS A 359 -7.35 -36.71 2.41
N THR A 360 -7.28 -37.98 1.97
CA THR A 360 -6.23 -38.91 2.38
C THR A 360 -4.85 -38.42 1.96
N ALA A 361 -4.71 -37.88 0.75
CA ALA A 361 -3.44 -37.37 0.27
C ALA A 361 -3.01 -36.10 1.03
N TRP A 362 -3.95 -35.20 1.34
CA TRP A 362 -3.68 -33.99 2.11
C TRP A 362 -3.25 -34.31 3.53
N GLU A 363 -3.98 -35.19 4.23
CA GLU A 363 -3.62 -35.62 5.59
C GLU A 363 -2.27 -36.32 5.63
N LYS A 364 -2.02 -37.21 4.65
CA LYS A 364 -0.74 -37.91 4.53
C LYS A 364 0.41 -36.91 4.42
N GLN A 365 0.27 -35.86 3.61
CA GLN A 365 1.28 -34.83 3.47
C GLN A 365 1.54 -34.11 4.80
N LYS A 366 0.48 -33.68 5.51
CA LYS A 366 0.65 -33.00 6.81
C LYS A 366 1.28 -33.89 7.88
N MET A 367 0.96 -35.18 7.85
CA MET A 367 1.58 -36.18 8.71
C MET A 367 3.07 -36.40 8.38
N GLU A 368 3.43 -36.48 7.10
CA GLU A 368 4.83 -36.62 6.65
C GLU A 368 5.68 -35.38 7.01
N ASP A 369 5.07 -34.20 6.98
CA ASP A 369 5.71 -32.93 7.33
C ASP A 369 5.74 -32.64 8.85
N ASP A 370 5.18 -33.52 9.70
CA ASP A 370 5.02 -33.35 11.16
C ASP A 370 4.27 -32.05 11.55
N LEU A 371 3.26 -31.68 10.76
CA LEU A 371 2.48 -30.47 10.95
C LEU A 371 1.15 -30.78 11.67
N PRO A 372 0.77 -30.01 12.71
CA PRO A 372 -0.51 -30.23 13.39
C PRO A 372 -1.67 -29.82 12.48
N TYR A 373 -2.62 -30.73 12.29
CA TYR A 373 -3.76 -30.51 11.42
C TYR A 373 -5.08 -30.99 12.02
N LYS A 374 -6.18 -30.50 11.46
CA LYS A 374 -7.53 -30.93 11.80
C LYS A 374 -8.42 -31.01 10.56
N VAL A 375 -9.24 -32.06 10.50
CA VAL A 375 -10.29 -32.18 9.49
C VAL A 375 -11.66 -32.29 10.17
N PRO A 376 -12.45 -31.19 10.23
CA PRO A 376 -13.77 -31.21 10.83
C PRO A 376 -14.80 -31.90 9.92
N SER A 377 -15.48 -32.93 10.44
CA SER A 377 -16.48 -33.71 9.69
C SER A 377 -17.75 -32.92 9.36
N GLU A 378 -18.15 -31.98 10.22
CA GLU A 378 -19.32 -31.12 10.01
C GLU A 378 -18.93 -29.63 10.00
N VAL A 379 -19.73 -28.81 9.31
CA VAL A 379 -19.55 -27.34 9.26
C VAL A 379 -19.56 -26.74 10.68
N LYS A 380 -20.37 -27.28 11.59
CA LYS A 380 -20.43 -26.82 12.99
C LYS A 380 -19.15 -27.11 13.75
N ASP A 381 -18.48 -28.22 13.45
CA ASP A 381 -17.21 -28.57 14.09
C ASP A 381 -16.06 -27.66 13.64
N PHE A 382 -16.21 -27.04 12.46
CA PHE A 382 -15.29 -26.05 11.92
C PHE A 382 -15.17 -24.80 12.81
N LEU A 383 -16.26 -24.41 13.49
CA LEU A 383 -16.24 -23.33 14.49
C LEU A 383 -15.37 -23.65 15.71
N ASN A 384 -15.21 -24.94 16.04
CA ASN A 384 -14.47 -25.41 17.21
C ASN A 384 -12.99 -25.68 16.91
N THR A 385 -12.48 -25.17 15.79
CA THR A 385 -11.04 -25.17 15.48
C THR A 385 -10.28 -24.28 16.47
N LYS A 386 -9.05 -24.67 16.80
CA LYS A 386 -8.20 -23.98 17.77
C LYS A 386 -6.93 -23.48 17.09
N ASP A 387 -6.27 -22.49 17.68
CA ASP A 387 -4.98 -21.98 17.19
C ASP A 387 -3.88 -23.05 17.06
N ALA A 388 -3.99 -24.12 17.86
CA ALA A 388 -3.09 -25.28 17.84
C ALA A 388 -3.24 -26.12 16.55
N ASP A 389 -4.38 -26.02 15.87
CA ASP A 389 -4.62 -26.65 14.58
C ASP A 389 -4.01 -25.72 13.50
N GLU A 390 -2.71 -25.89 13.21
CA GLU A 390 -2.00 -25.01 12.25
C GLU A 390 -2.55 -25.12 10.83
N TYR A 391 -3.06 -26.30 10.48
CA TYR A 391 -3.70 -26.60 9.20
C TYR A 391 -5.11 -27.18 9.39
N VAL A 392 -6.09 -26.63 8.67
CA VAL A 392 -7.49 -27.07 8.73
C VAL A 392 -8.04 -27.27 7.32
N LEU A 393 -8.58 -28.46 7.05
CA LEU A 393 -9.27 -28.79 5.82
C LEU A 393 -10.74 -29.09 6.11
N GLY A 394 -11.67 -28.33 5.54
CA GLY A 394 -13.12 -28.52 5.70
C GLY A 394 -13.80 -28.71 4.34
N LEU A 395 -13.88 -29.95 3.85
CA LEU A 395 -14.56 -30.26 2.59
C LEU A 395 -15.93 -30.88 2.85
N TYR A 396 -16.98 -30.20 2.41
CA TYR A 396 -18.37 -30.55 2.71
C TYR A 396 -19.17 -30.84 1.44
N ASP A 397 -20.31 -31.52 1.60
CA ASP A 397 -21.30 -31.65 0.54
C ASP A 397 -21.98 -30.30 0.28
N ARG A 398 -22.36 -30.04 -0.97
CA ARG A 398 -23.11 -28.84 -1.38
C ARG A 398 -24.33 -28.56 -0.49
N GLN A 399 -25.09 -29.60 -0.15
CA GLN A 399 -26.27 -29.49 0.71
C GLN A 399 -25.96 -29.00 2.13
N ALA A 400 -24.74 -29.23 2.63
CA ALA A 400 -24.31 -28.74 3.93
C ALA A 400 -24.00 -27.24 3.89
N LEU A 401 -23.42 -26.76 2.77
CA LEU A 401 -23.04 -25.34 2.58
C LEU A 401 -24.16 -24.46 2.04
N GLU A 402 -25.23 -25.04 1.50
CA GLU A 402 -26.49 -24.34 1.16
C GLU A 402 -27.37 -24.05 2.38
N LYS A 403 -27.05 -24.59 3.57
CA LYS A 403 -27.80 -24.30 4.81
C LYS A 403 -27.53 -22.87 5.26
N GLN A 404 -28.58 -22.21 5.76
CA GLN A 404 -28.49 -20.88 6.34
C GLN A 404 -27.43 -20.83 7.46
N GLY A 405 -26.53 -19.85 7.39
CA GLY A 405 -25.43 -19.66 8.35
C GLY A 405 -24.17 -20.47 8.04
N ALA A 406 -24.16 -21.32 7.01
CA ALA A 406 -22.96 -22.10 6.69
C ALA A 406 -21.79 -21.22 6.25
N PHE A 407 -22.03 -20.16 5.45
CA PHE A 407 -20.98 -19.25 5.03
C PHE A 407 -20.40 -18.47 6.22
N HIS A 408 -21.28 -18.10 7.15
CA HIS A 408 -20.91 -17.47 8.41
C HIS A 408 -20.00 -18.37 9.25
N ASP A 409 -20.41 -19.61 9.47
CA ASP A 409 -19.70 -20.58 10.31
C ASP A 409 -18.32 -20.93 9.73
N LEU A 410 -18.25 -21.13 8.41
CA LEU A 410 -16.98 -21.34 7.70
C LEU A 410 -16.03 -20.15 7.88
N THR A 411 -16.52 -18.93 7.68
CA THR A 411 -15.68 -17.74 7.80
C THR A 411 -15.16 -17.55 9.22
N LEU A 412 -16.04 -17.70 10.23
CA LEU A 412 -15.68 -17.52 11.62
C LEU A 412 -14.79 -18.63 12.16
N GLY A 413 -14.98 -19.87 11.72
CA GLY A 413 -14.11 -20.99 12.07
C GLY A 413 -12.71 -20.82 11.47
N ALA A 414 -12.61 -20.33 10.23
CA ALA A 414 -11.30 -20.05 9.62
C ALA A 414 -10.52 -19.01 10.44
N LEU A 415 -11.18 -17.95 10.90
CA LEU A 415 -10.55 -16.94 11.76
C LEU A 415 -9.95 -17.52 13.05
N HIS A 416 -10.55 -18.57 13.64
CA HIS A 416 -10.04 -19.20 14.86
C HIS A 416 -8.71 -19.95 14.66
N SER A 417 -8.31 -20.25 13.42
CA SER A 417 -7.06 -20.95 13.11
C SER A 417 -5.99 -20.02 12.51
N LEU A 418 -6.34 -18.75 12.29
CA LEU A 418 -5.47 -17.77 11.60
C LEU A 418 -4.67 -16.87 12.53
N HIS A 419 -4.74 -17.06 13.85
CA HIS A 419 -3.93 -16.24 14.76
C HIS A 419 -2.44 -16.54 14.59
N GLY A 420 -1.66 -15.47 14.40
CA GLY A 420 -0.21 -15.55 14.26
C GLY A 420 0.47 -14.21 14.58
N PRO A 421 1.78 -14.22 14.90
CA PRO A 421 2.54 -13.01 15.21
C PRO A 421 2.59 -12.05 14.01
N GLU A 422 2.79 -12.59 12.81
CA GLU A 422 2.85 -11.82 11.56
C GLU A 422 1.47 -11.38 11.04
N GLY A 423 0.39 -11.96 11.58
CA GLY A 423 -0.99 -11.74 11.14
C GLY A 423 -1.40 -12.66 9.99
N PHE A 424 -2.51 -12.35 9.34
CA PHE A 424 -3.12 -13.26 8.37
C PHE A 424 -3.76 -12.57 7.15
N LEU A 425 -4.04 -13.39 6.13
CA LEU A 425 -4.92 -13.10 5.01
C LEU A 425 -6.06 -14.13 4.98
N LEU A 426 -7.30 -13.65 5.04
CA LEU A 426 -8.51 -14.45 4.84
C LEU A 426 -9.18 -14.02 3.54
N VAL A 427 -9.49 -14.96 2.67
CA VAL A 427 -10.35 -14.76 1.50
C VAL A 427 -11.62 -15.59 1.69
N ALA A 428 -12.76 -14.92 1.84
CA ALA A 428 -14.07 -15.54 1.97
C ALA A 428 -14.89 -15.25 0.72
N PHE A 429 -15.21 -16.29 -0.06
CA PHE A 429 -15.88 -16.20 -1.35
C PHE A 429 -17.30 -16.80 -1.26
N ALA A 430 -18.30 -15.94 -1.39
CA ALA A 430 -19.68 -16.34 -1.55
C ALA A 430 -19.90 -16.72 -3.02
N ASP A 431 -20.12 -18.01 -3.27
CA ASP A 431 -20.28 -18.57 -4.60
C ASP A 431 -21.60 -18.08 -5.24
N PRO A 432 -21.57 -17.56 -6.49
CA PRO A 432 -22.77 -17.11 -7.21
C PRO A 432 -23.83 -18.20 -7.39
N ALA A 433 -23.43 -19.46 -7.47
CA ALA A 433 -24.32 -20.60 -7.66
C ALA A 433 -25.00 -21.04 -6.36
N VAL A 434 -24.60 -20.50 -5.20
CA VAL A 434 -25.18 -20.78 -3.90
C VAL A 434 -25.88 -19.52 -3.40
N LYS A 435 -27.21 -19.59 -3.28
CA LYS A 435 -27.99 -18.45 -2.77
C LYS A 435 -27.59 -18.15 -1.32
N ILE A 436 -27.12 -16.93 -1.09
CA ILE A 436 -26.84 -16.39 0.24
C ILE A 436 -27.76 -15.20 0.51
N SER A 437 -28.31 -15.08 1.71
CA SER A 437 -29.07 -13.89 2.07
C SER A 437 -28.14 -12.72 2.37
N SER A 438 -28.58 -11.50 2.03
CA SER A 438 -27.86 -10.27 2.41
C SER A 438 -27.64 -10.20 3.93
N ASP A 439 -28.62 -10.67 4.72
CA ASP A 439 -28.51 -10.75 6.19
C ASP A 439 -27.39 -11.69 6.67
N GLU A 440 -27.18 -12.84 6.00
CA GLU A 440 -26.10 -13.76 6.36
C GLU A 440 -24.73 -13.15 6.02
N LEU A 441 -24.62 -12.50 4.86
CA LEU A 441 -23.40 -11.80 4.49
C LEU A 441 -23.11 -10.63 5.45
N ASP A 442 -24.13 -9.84 5.83
CA ASP A 442 -24.02 -8.76 6.83
C ASP A 442 -23.53 -9.31 8.18
N ALA A 443 -24.19 -10.35 8.69
CA ALA A 443 -23.84 -10.97 9.96
C ALA A 443 -22.41 -11.50 9.97
N THR A 444 -21.95 -12.05 8.84
CA THR A 444 -20.59 -12.57 8.65
C THR A 444 -19.55 -11.47 8.70
N VAL A 445 -19.75 -10.38 7.94
CA VAL A 445 -18.84 -9.23 7.94
C VAL A 445 -18.83 -8.56 9.32
N ARG A 446 -20.00 -8.37 9.93
CA ARG A 446 -20.16 -7.77 11.26
C ARG A 446 -19.43 -8.57 12.35
N SER A 447 -19.57 -9.90 12.33
CA SER A 447 -18.94 -10.76 13.32
C SER A 447 -17.42 -10.85 13.12
N THR A 448 -16.97 -10.83 11.86
CA THR A 448 -15.54 -10.72 11.52
C THR A 448 -14.96 -9.41 12.05
N LEU A 449 -15.63 -8.27 11.83
CA LEU A 449 -15.23 -6.98 12.39
C LEU A 449 -15.16 -7.01 13.92
N GLY A 450 -16.10 -7.69 14.57
CA GLY A 450 -16.11 -7.89 16.02
C GLY A 450 -14.88 -8.64 16.53
N LYS A 451 -14.41 -9.67 15.81
CA LYS A 451 -13.20 -10.44 16.18
C LYS A 451 -11.88 -9.72 15.88
N LEU A 452 -11.87 -8.74 14.98
CA LEU A 452 -10.66 -8.02 14.57
C LEU A 452 -10.40 -6.72 15.34
N ARG A 453 -11.35 -6.30 16.18
CA ARG A 453 -11.18 -5.22 17.15
C ARG A 453 -10.46 -5.75 18.39
#